data_AF-A0A538U3V0-F1
#
_entry.id   AF-A0A538U3V0-F1
#
_cell.length_a   1.000
_cell.length_b   1.000
_cell.length_c   1.000
_cell.angle_alpha   90.00
_cell.angle_beta   90.00
_cell.angle_gamma   90.00
#
_symmetry.space_group_name_H-M   'P 1'
#
loop_
_entity.id
_entity.type
_entity.pdbx_description
1 polymer ?
#
loop_
_entity_poly.entity_id
_entity_poly.type
_entity_poly.pdbx_seq_one_letter_code
_entity_poly.pdbx_strand_id
1 'polypeptide(L)'
;MSASAQAVAEGGRATRGLGSARPESLWADAWKRLRRNRAAVLSGFFLLGVGLLAAIAPWIPGLGDPTAQNLALGASPPSAAHWFGTDELGRDTFARVIYGGRISLLVGFVGTFVSLVIGVSWGAIAGYHGGKLDEAMMRAVDVLYSLPYIFLVILLLVFFSRSILMLFVALGLVQWLTMARIVRGQVLSLKNQTFVEAARALGADDGAIVFRHIVPN
;
A
#
# COMPACT_ATOMS: atom_id res chain seq x y z
N MET A 1 19.76 36.55 -54.13
CA MET A 1 18.56 35.70 -53.97
C MET A 1 18.85 34.31 -53.39
N SER A 2 20.07 33.99 -52.94
CA SER A 2 20.42 32.64 -52.43
C SER A 2 20.37 32.49 -50.91
N ALA A 3 20.49 33.56 -50.12
CA ALA A 3 20.50 33.49 -48.65
C ALA A 3 19.10 33.36 -48.01
N SER A 4 18.08 33.98 -48.60
CA SER A 4 16.70 33.95 -48.10
C SER A 4 16.01 32.60 -48.32
N ALA A 5 16.43 31.83 -49.33
CA ALA A 5 15.92 30.47 -49.56
C ALA A 5 16.52 29.43 -48.61
N GLN A 6 17.76 29.63 -48.15
CA GLN A 6 18.42 28.75 -47.17
C GLN A 6 17.86 28.93 -45.76
N ALA A 7 17.53 30.17 -45.35
CA ALA A 7 16.90 30.43 -44.06
C ALA A 7 15.49 29.79 -43.92
N VAL A 8 14.72 29.73 -45.02
CA VAL A 8 13.40 29.06 -45.03
C VAL A 8 13.55 27.53 -45.02
N ALA A 9 14.59 26.99 -45.66
CA ALA A 9 14.87 25.55 -45.66
C ALA A 9 15.39 25.02 -44.30
N GLU A 10 16.07 25.86 -43.51
CA GLU A 10 16.50 25.53 -42.15
C GLU A 10 15.34 25.63 -41.13
N GLY A 11 14.46 26.61 -41.27
CA GLY A 11 13.25 26.74 -40.44
C GLY A 11 12.28 25.55 -40.57
N GLY A 12 12.24 24.89 -41.73
CA GLY A 12 11.42 23.69 -41.97
C GLY A 12 12.00 22.38 -41.43
N ARG A 13 13.30 22.35 -41.05
CA ARG A 13 13.93 21.15 -40.49
C ARG A 13 13.85 21.08 -38.96
N ALA A 14 13.70 22.21 -38.29
CA ALA A 14 13.60 22.28 -36.83
C ALA A 14 12.25 21.77 -36.26
N THR A 15 11.20 21.67 -37.09
CA THR A 15 9.86 21.24 -36.65
C THR A 15 9.56 19.75 -36.87
N ARG A 16 10.48 19.00 -37.49
CA ARG A 16 10.27 17.57 -37.85
C ARG A 16 10.52 16.57 -36.71
N GLY A 17 10.88 17.03 -35.51
CA GLY A 17 11.27 16.18 -34.39
C GLY A 17 10.29 16.10 -33.21
N LEU A 18 9.19 16.85 -33.23
CA LEU A 18 8.18 16.79 -32.17
C LEU A 18 7.20 15.65 -32.47
N GLY A 19 7.74 14.43 -32.54
CA GLY A 19 6.93 13.23 -32.36
C GLY A 19 6.23 13.40 -31.02
N SER A 20 4.90 13.50 -31.06
CA SER A 20 4.04 13.56 -29.88
C SER A 20 4.37 12.35 -29.00
N ALA A 21 5.25 12.54 -28.01
CA ALA A 21 5.42 11.59 -26.93
C ALA A 21 4.06 11.57 -26.23
N ARG A 22 3.25 10.56 -26.57
CA ARG A 22 2.01 10.30 -25.85
C ARG A 22 2.40 10.23 -24.37
N PRO A 23 1.70 10.91 -23.46
CA PRO A 23 1.98 10.75 -22.04
C PRO A 23 1.82 9.26 -21.74
N GLU A 24 2.93 8.54 -21.56
CA GLU A 24 2.87 7.15 -21.11
C GLU A 24 2.15 7.17 -19.77
N SER A 25 1.12 6.32 -19.63
CA SER A 25 0.33 6.31 -18.41
C SER A 25 1.26 5.99 -17.24
N LEU A 26 1.14 6.73 -16.12
CA LEU A 26 1.97 6.51 -14.92
C LEU A 26 1.94 5.03 -14.47
N TRP A 27 0.81 4.36 -14.71
CA TRP A 27 0.62 2.93 -14.48
C TRP A 27 1.44 2.05 -15.42
N ALA A 28 1.51 2.38 -16.71
CA ALA A 28 2.33 1.65 -17.68
C ALA A 28 3.82 1.76 -17.30
N ASP A 29 4.23 2.95 -16.86
CA ASP A 29 5.58 3.23 -16.41
C ASP A 29 5.94 2.48 -15.12
N ALA A 30 5.05 2.51 -14.13
CA ALA A 30 5.19 1.74 -12.88
C ALA A 30 5.29 0.23 -13.17
N TRP A 31 4.43 -0.28 -14.06
CA TRP A 31 4.43 -1.70 -14.44
C TRP A 31 5.73 -2.12 -15.14
N LYS A 32 6.24 -1.28 -16.05
CA LYS A 32 7.50 -1.51 -16.75
C LYS A 32 8.68 -1.55 -15.76
N ARG A 33 8.71 -0.64 -14.79
CA ARG A 33 9.73 -0.60 -13.72
C ARG A 33 9.64 -1.85 -12.84
N LEU A 34 8.43 -2.25 -12.45
CA LEU A 34 8.20 -3.44 -11.63
C LEU A 34 8.69 -4.70 -12.33
N ARG A 35 8.32 -4.91 -13.60
CA ARG A 35 8.74 -6.08 -14.39
C ARG A 35 10.24 -6.14 -14.64
N ARG A 36 10.92 -4.99 -14.69
CA ARG A 36 12.38 -4.94 -14.85
C ARG A 36 13.11 -5.36 -13.57
N ASN A 37 12.46 -5.24 -12.41
CA ASN A 37 13.05 -5.63 -11.13
C ASN A 37 12.81 -7.13 -10.87
N ARG A 38 13.82 -7.96 -11.16
CA ARG A 38 13.76 -9.42 -10.96
C ARG A 38 13.43 -9.81 -9.51
N ALA A 39 13.95 -9.08 -8.53
CA ALA A 39 13.66 -9.34 -7.12
C ALA A 39 12.18 -9.06 -6.79
N ALA A 40 11.65 -7.94 -7.27
CA ALA A 40 10.24 -7.59 -7.05
C ALA A 40 9.29 -8.59 -7.73
N VAL A 41 9.61 -9.04 -8.94
CA VAL A 41 8.83 -10.05 -9.67
C VAL A 41 8.87 -11.40 -8.95
N LEU A 42 10.06 -11.85 -8.51
CA LEU A 42 10.20 -13.11 -7.78
C LEU A 42 9.43 -13.09 -6.46
N SER A 43 9.55 -12.01 -5.68
CA SER A 43 8.78 -11.82 -4.45
C SER A 43 7.27 -11.76 -4.72
N GLY A 44 6.85 -11.14 -5.82
CA GLY A 44 5.45 -11.10 -6.24
C GLY A 44 4.89 -12.49 -6.52
N PHE A 45 5.61 -13.31 -7.30
CA PHE A 45 5.22 -14.71 -7.53
C PHE A 45 5.21 -15.54 -6.25
N PHE A 46 6.19 -15.34 -5.37
CA PHE A 46 6.23 -16.03 -4.07
C PHE A 46 5.02 -15.66 -3.20
N LEU A 47 4.71 -14.37 -3.04
CA LEU A 47 3.56 -13.90 -2.27
C LEU A 47 2.24 -14.37 -2.87
N LEU A 48 2.12 -14.39 -4.20
CA LEU A 48 0.94 -14.94 -4.89
C LEU A 48 0.83 -16.45 -4.63
N GLY A 49 1.92 -17.20 -4.70
CA GLY A 49 1.93 -18.64 -4.42
C GLY A 49 1.51 -18.93 -2.97
N VAL A 50 2.08 -18.22 -1.99
CA VAL A 50 1.70 -18.34 -0.58
C VAL A 50 0.25 -17.91 -0.36
N GLY A 51 -0.20 -16.82 -0.99
CA GLY A 51 -1.57 -16.34 -0.91
C GLY A 51 -2.59 -17.32 -1.49
N LEU A 52 -2.28 -17.95 -2.62
CA LEU A 52 -3.11 -18.98 -3.24
C LEU A 52 -3.14 -20.26 -2.40
N LEU A 53 -1.98 -20.74 -1.93
CA LEU A 53 -1.89 -21.88 -1.03
C LEU A 53 -2.70 -21.63 0.24
N ALA A 54 -2.52 -20.46 0.83
CA ALA A 54 -3.29 -19.99 1.95
C ALA A 54 -4.77 -20.02 1.60
N ALA A 55 -5.23 -19.37 0.51
CA ALA A 55 -6.63 -19.32 0.09
C ALA A 55 -7.25 -20.70 -0.21
N ILE A 56 -6.48 -21.68 -0.66
CA ILE A 56 -6.99 -23.00 -1.03
C ILE A 56 -6.95 -24.01 0.13
N ALA A 57 -6.18 -23.75 1.18
CA ALA A 57 -5.95 -24.68 2.30
C ALA A 57 -7.19 -25.42 2.87
N PRO A 58 -8.38 -24.81 3.09
CA PRO A 58 -9.58 -25.47 3.60
C PRO A 58 -10.10 -26.59 2.70
N TRP A 59 -9.82 -26.52 1.40
CA TRP A 59 -10.25 -27.52 0.43
C TRP A 59 -9.20 -28.62 0.23
N ILE A 60 -8.01 -28.49 0.83
CA ILE A 60 -6.96 -29.50 0.74
C ILE A 60 -7.17 -30.51 1.88
N PRO A 61 -7.30 -31.82 1.58
CA PRO A 61 -7.37 -32.85 2.60
C PRO A 61 -6.16 -32.79 3.54
N GLY A 62 -6.40 -32.85 4.86
CA GLY A 62 -5.35 -32.67 5.89
C GLY A 62 -5.10 -31.22 6.32
N LEU A 63 -5.56 -30.23 5.54
CA LEU A 63 -5.49 -28.80 5.87
C LEU A 63 -6.87 -28.17 6.13
N GLY A 64 -7.93 -28.97 6.17
CA GLY A 64 -9.32 -28.50 6.34
C GLY A 64 -9.60 -27.84 7.69
N ASP A 65 -9.00 -28.34 8.77
CA ASP A 65 -9.20 -27.82 10.12
C ASP A 65 -7.85 -27.63 10.85
N PRO A 66 -7.40 -26.37 11.07
CA PRO A 66 -6.16 -26.08 11.78
C PRO A 66 -6.27 -26.23 13.30
N THR A 67 -7.46 -26.48 13.83
CA THR A 67 -7.72 -26.61 15.27
C THR A 67 -7.94 -28.05 15.73
N ALA A 68 -8.09 -28.97 14.78
CA ALA A 68 -8.26 -30.41 15.02
C ALA A 68 -7.14 -30.95 15.92
N GLN A 69 -7.54 -31.58 17.03
CA GLN A 69 -6.63 -32.07 18.06
C GLN A 69 -6.45 -33.57 17.97
N ASN A 70 -5.24 -34.03 18.25
CA ASN A 70 -4.93 -35.45 18.43
C ASN A 70 -4.04 -35.64 19.66
N LEU A 71 -4.67 -35.70 20.83
CA LEU A 71 -3.99 -35.84 22.13
C LEU A 71 -3.16 -37.14 22.24
N ALA A 72 -3.48 -38.17 21.47
CA ALA A 72 -2.71 -39.42 21.45
C ALA A 72 -1.37 -39.26 20.71
N LEU A 73 -1.28 -38.31 19.76
CA LEU A 73 -0.05 -38.00 19.03
C LEU A 73 0.85 -37.04 19.83
N GLY A 74 0.25 -36.06 20.52
CA GLY A 74 0.99 -35.04 21.29
C GLY A 74 1.95 -34.22 20.43
N ALA A 75 2.99 -33.64 21.06
CA ALA A 75 4.04 -32.91 20.35
C ALA A 75 4.97 -33.90 19.62
N SER A 76 5.04 -33.81 18.30
CA SER A 76 5.82 -34.72 17.46
C SER A 76 6.70 -33.95 16.47
N PRO A 77 7.90 -34.47 16.12
CA PRO A 77 8.78 -33.83 15.15
C PRO A 77 8.20 -33.88 13.71
N PRO A 78 8.77 -33.11 12.77
CA PRO A 78 8.41 -33.16 11.36
C PRO A 78 8.40 -34.58 10.77
N SER A 79 7.34 -34.91 10.03
CA SER A 79 7.15 -36.20 9.37
C SER A 79 6.39 -36.06 8.05
N ALA A 80 6.31 -37.14 7.26
CA ALA A 80 5.54 -37.14 6.01
C ALA A 80 4.03 -36.90 6.24
N ALA A 81 3.51 -37.30 7.41
CA ALA A 81 2.13 -37.04 7.82
C ALA A 81 1.92 -35.61 8.33
N HIS A 82 2.92 -35.05 9.03
CA HIS A 82 2.89 -33.71 9.59
C HIS A 82 4.16 -32.95 9.19
N TRP A 83 4.11 -32.17 8.11
CA TRP A 83 5.31 -31.60 7.49
C TRP A 83 6.14 -30.74 8.44
N PHE A 84 5.48 -30.01 9.36
CA PHE A 84 6.15 -29.20 10.40
C PHE A 84 6.02 -29.83 11.80
N GLY A 85 5.54 -31.07 11.90
CA GLY A 85 5.22 -31.72 13.17
C GLY A 85 3.94 -31.19 13.82
N THR A 86 3.71 -31.59 15.06
CA THR A 86 2.51 -31.23 15.83
C THR A 86 2.84 -30.51 17.13
N ASP A 87 1.91 -29.68 17.59
CA ASP A 87 2.01 -29.02 18.90
C ASP A 87 1.63 -29.96 20.06
N GLU A 88 1.70 -29.46 21.30
CA GLU A 88 1.35 -30.21 22.53
C GLU A 88 -0.06 -30.81 22.51
N LEU A 89 -0.97 -30.28 21.68
CA LEU A 89 -2.35 -30.73 21.54
C LEU A 89 -2.54 -31.64 20.32
N GLY A 90 -1.45 -32.03 19.66
CA GLY A 90 -1.44 -32.85 18.46
C GLY A 90 -2.01 -32.15 17.22
N ARG A 91 -2.03 -30.81 17.20
CA ARG A 91 -2.52 -30.05 16.04
C ARG A 91 -1.40 -29.92 15.00
N ASP A 92 -1.77 -30.01 13.73
CA ASP A 92 -0.81 -29.89 12.63
C ASP A 92 -0.24 -28.45 12.53
N THR A 93 1.06 -28.31 12.74
CA THR A 93 1.73 -27.00 12.76
C THR A 93 1.77 -26.37 11.37
N PHE A 94 1.90 -27.18 10.30
CA PHE A 94 1.91 -26.67 8.94
C PHE A 94 0.55 -26.07 8.58
N ALA A 95 -0.55 -26.76 8.90
CA ALA A 95 -1.90 -26.24 8.76
C ALA A 95 -2.06 -24.90 9.49
N ARG A 96 -1.62 -24.82 10.75
CA ARG A 96 -1.71 -23.58 11.54
C ARG A 96 -0.89 -22.43 10.93
N VAL A 97 0.29 -22.71 10.37
CA VAL A 97 1.11 -21.69 9.68
C VAL A 97 0.41 -21.19 8.41
N ILE A 98 -0.16 -22.06 7.60
CA ILE A 98 -0.87 -21.67 6.38
C ILE A 98 -2.11 -20.81 6.70
N TYR A 99 -2.87 -21.18 7.73
CA TYR A 99 -4.02 -20.36 8.18
C TYR A 99 -3.58 -19.04 8.82
N GLY A 100 -2.50 -19.04 9.61
CA GLY A 100 -1.90 -17.81 10.10
C GLY A 100 -1.45 -16.90 8.95
N GLY A 101 -0.91 -17.48 7.88
CA GLY A 101 -0.54 -16.77 6.65
C GLY A 101 -1.71 -16.03 6.01
N ARG A 102 -2.91 -16.62 5.97
CA ARG A 102 -4.13 -15.93 5.50
C ARG A 102 -4.40 -14.66 6.28
N ILE A 103 -4.35 -14.75 7.61
CA ILE A 103 -4.64 -13.63 8.50
C ILE A 103 -3.56 -12.56 8.32
N SER A 104 -2.29 -12.93 8.29
CA SER A 104 -1.17 -12.00 8.08
C SER A 104 -1.26 -11.25 6.74
N LEU A 105 -1.60 -11.95 5.65
CA LEU A 105 -1.79 -11.35 4.33
C LEU A 105 -2.99 -10.39 4.31
N LEU A 106 -4.11 -10.78 4.91
CA LEU A 106 -5.28 -9.90 5.04
C LEU A 106 -4.95 -8.66 5.88
N VAL A 107 -4.22 -8.82 6.99
CA VAL A 107 -3.80 -7.69 7.83
C VAL A 107 -2.93 -6.73 7.03
N GLY A 108 -1.93 -7.24 6.30
CA GLY A 108 -1.06 -6.42 5.45
C GLY A 108 -1.87 -5.68 4.38
N PHE A 109 -2.75 -6.38 3.68
CA PHE A 109 -3.57 -5.81 2.62
C PHE A 109 -4.54 -4.72 3.13
N VAL A 110 -5.32 -5.02 4.17
CA VAL A 110 -6.28 -4.06 4.75
C VAL A 110 -5.53 -2.86 5.32
N GLY A 111 -4.42 -3.08 6.03
CA GLY A 111 -3.58 -2.02 6.58
C GLY A 111 -3.08 -1.08 5.48
N THR A 112 -2.47 -1.63 4.43
CA THR A 112 -2.00 -0.84 3.28
C THR A 112 -3.13 -0.11 2.58
N PHE A 113 -4.29 -0.76 2.39
CA PHE A 113 -5.44 -0.13 1.76
C PHE A 113 -5.95 1.07 2.57
N VAL A 114 -6.09 0.93 3.89
CA VAL A 114 -6.49 2.02 4.78
C VAL A 114 -5.44 3.14 4.79
N SER A 115 -4.15 2.81 4.86
CA SER A 115 -3.08 3.80 4.76
C SER A 115 -3.09 4.54 3.43
N LEU A 116 -3.36 3.85 2.32
CA LEU A 116 -3.43 4.46 1.00
C LEU A 116 -4.64 5.38 0.89
N VAL A 117 -5.83 4.94 1.31
CA VAL A 117 -7.06 5.73 1.14
C VAL A 117 -7.12 6.88 2.14
N ILE A 118 -6.99 6.58 3.44
CA ILE A 118 -7.14 7.58 4.49
C ILE A 118 -5.86 8.39 4.64
N GLY A 119 -4.70 7.73 4.70
CA GLY A 119 -3.42 8.40 4.93
C GLY A 119 -3.05 9.36 3.80
N VAL A 120 -3.15 8.92 2.55
CA VAL A 120 -2.85 9.80 1.40
C VAL A 120 -3.84 10.97 1.34
N SER A 121 -5.14 10.71 1.44
CA SER A 121 -6.15 11.78 1.39
C SER A 121 -5.97 12.79 2.51
N TRP A 122 -5.78 12.33 3.76
CA TRP A 122 -5.57 13.19 4.91
C TRP A 122 -4.30 14.03 4.78
N GLY A 123 -3.17 13.40 4.46
CA GLY A 123 -1.90 14.08 4.28
C GLY A 123 -1.91 15.07 3.13
N ALA A 124 -2.54 14.72 2.01
CA ALA A 124 -2.63 15.57 0.85
C ALA A 124 -3.49 16.82 1.10
N ILE A 125 -4.64 16.66 1.77
CA ILE A 125 -5.50 17.78 2.15
C ILE A 125 -4.78 18.71 3.14
N ALA A 126 -4.14 18.16 4.17
CA ALA A 126 -3.41 18.94 5.18
C ALA A 126 -2.24 19.71 4.55
N GLY A 127 -1.39 19.02 3.78
CA GLY A 127 -0.21 19.63 3.15
C GLY A 127 -0.56 20.69 2.10
N TYR A 128 -1.65 20.50 1.35
CA TYR A 128 -2.04 21.42 0.28
C TYR A 128 -2.54 22.75 0.85
N HIS A 129 -3.54 22.69 1.74
CA HIS A 129 -4.16 23.89 2.31
C HIS A 129 -3.21 24.62 3.27
N GLY A 130 -2.40 23.89 4.04
CA GLY A 130 -1.47 24.50 4.99
C GLY A 130 -2.16 25.28 6.12
N GLY A 131 -1.38 26.10 6.82
CA GLY A 131 -1.89 27.03 7.83
C GLY A 131 -2.61 26.35 9.00
N LYS A 132 -3.75 26.93 9.42
CA LYS A 132 -4.53 26.45 10.57
C LYS A 132 -5.18 25.09 10.35
N LEU A 133 -5.58 24.78 9.11
CA LEU A 133 -6.19 23.49 8.79
C LEU A 133 -5.16 22.38 8.93
N ASP A 134 -3.97 22.58 8.37
CA ASP A 134 -2.84 21.68 8.53
C ASP A 134 -2.48 21.46 10.01
N GLU A 135 -2.33 22.54 10.78
CA GLU A 135 -2.03 22.45 12.21
C GLU A 135 -3.09 21.65 12.97
N ALA A 136 -4.38 21.90 12.72
CA ALA A 136 -5.47 21.18 13.38
C ALA A 136 -5.51 19.68 13.00
N MET A 137 -5.37 19.37 11.70
CA MET A 137 -5.35 18.00 11.19
C MET A 137 -4.14 17.23 11.72
N MET A 138 -2.97 17.87 11.79
CA MET A 138 -1.75 17.26 12.30
C MET A 138 -1.77 17.12 13.81
N ARG A 139 -2.35 18.06 14.56
CA ARG A 139 -2.59 17.87 16.00
C ARG A 139 -3.41 16.62 16.29
N ALA A 140 -4.45 16.34 15.51
CA ALA A 140 -5.24 15.13 15.68
C ALA A 140 -4.37 13.88 15.47
N VAL A 141 -3.53 13.86 14.44
CA VAL A 141 -2.57 12.78 14.19
C VAL A 141 -1.55 12.66 15.32
N ASP A 142 -1.04 13.78 15.84
CA ASP A 142 -0.04 13.83 16.90
C ASP A 142 -0.59 13.31 18.23
N VAL A 143 -1.84 13.66 18.57
CA VAL A 143 -2.55 13.11 19.74
C VAL A 143 -2.70 11.60 19.62
N LEU A 144 -3.12 11.10 18.46
CA LEU A 144 -3.25 9.65 18.24
C LEU A 144 -1.89 8.94 18.32
N TYR A 145 -0.83 9.57 17.84
CA TYR A 145 0.55 9.06 17.93
C TYR A 145 1.10 9.05 19.36
N SER A 146 0.60 9.91 20.25
CA SER A 146 1.05 9.93 21.63
C SER A 146 0.70 8.64 22.39
N LEU A 147 -0.32 7.90 21.91
CA LEU A 147 -0.69 6.60 22.43
C LEU A 147 0.25 5.52 21.88
N PRO A 148 0.89 4.70 22.74
CA PRO A 148 1.78 3.68 22.23
C PRO A 148 0.97 2.59 21.51
N TYR A 149 1.33 2.35 20.25
CA TYR A 149 0.59 1.51 19.30
C TYR A 149 0.14 0.15 19.87
N ILE A 150 1.05 -0.56 20.54
CA ILE A 150 0.77 -1.88 21.11
C ILE A 150 -0.34 -1.81 22.16
N PHE A 151 -0.40 -0.74 22.96
CA PHE A 151 -1.44 -0.57 23.98
C PHE A 151 -2.82 -0.39 23.35
N LEU A 152 -2.93 0.42 22.28
CA LEU A 152 -4.21 0.64 21.60
C LEU A 152 -4.75 -0.67 21.01
N VAL A 153 -3.89 -1.46 20.37
CA VAL A 153 -4.27 -2.75 19.78
C VAL A 153 -4.71 -3.74 20.87
N ILE A 154 -3.95 -3.86 21.96
CA ILE A 154 -4.30 -4.77 23.06
C ILE A 154 -5.61 -4.35 23.71
N LEU A 155 -5.81 -3.07 24.00
CA LEU A 155 -7.02 -2.55 24.63
C LEU A 155 -8.26 -2.89 23.80
N LEU A 156 -8.21 -2.69 22.48
CA LEU A 156 -9.32 -3.02 21.59
C LEU A 156 -9.64 -4.51 21.58
N LEU A 157 -8.62 -5.38 21.54
CA LEU A 157 -8.82 -6.84 21.53
C LEU A 157 -9.34 -7.39 22.86
N VAL A 158 -8.98 -6.76 23.98
CA VAL A 158 -9.45 -7.15 25.31
C VAL A 158 -10.88 -6.67 25.55
N PHE A 159 -11.19 -5.42 25.18
CA PHE A 159 -12.50 -4.82 25.41
C PHE A 159 -13.56 -5.38 24.45
N PHE A 160 -13.24 -5.49 23.17
CA PHE A 160 -14.10 -6.07 22.15
C PHE A 160 -13.62 -7.49 21.87
N SER A 161 -14.08 -8.44 22.69
CA SER A 161 -13.92 -9.90 22.59
C SER A 161 -13.11 -10.36 21.37
N ARG A 162 -11.98 -11.05 21.57
CA ARG A 162 -11.02 -11.51 20.54
C ARG A 162 -11.67 -11.81 19.18
N SER A 163 -11.76 -10.77 18.34
CA SER A 163 -12.39 -10.79 17.03
C SER A 163 -11.38 -10.34 15.99
N ILE A 164 -11.23 -11.13 14.93
CA ILE A 164 -10.35 -10.81 13.80
C ILE A 164 -10.78 -9.48 13.15
N LEU A 165 -12.09 -9.18 13.15
CA LEU A 165 -12.60 -7.90 12.65
C LEU A 165 -12.07 -6.73 13.49
N MET A 166 -12.07 -6.86 14.81
CA MET A 166 -11.56 -5.82 15.71
C MET A 166 -10.05 -5.64 15.58
N LEU A 167 -9.31 -6.72 15.29
CA LEU A 167 -7.90 -6.63 14.90
C LEU A 167 -7.74 -5.76 13.65
N PHE A 168 -8.51 -6.00 12.58
CA PHE A 168 -8.43 -5.18 11.37
C PHE A 168 -8.78 -3.72 11.61
N VAL A 169 -9.81 -3.45 12.42
CA VAL A 169 -10.20 -2.07 12.79
C VAL A 169 -9.08 -1.40 13.58
N ALA A 170 -8.53 -2.06 14.60
CA ALA A 170 -7.44 -1.54 15.42
C ALA A 170 -6.22 -1.18 14.58
N LEU A 171 -5.82 -2.08 13.67
CA LEU A 171 -4.68 -1.87 12.79
C LEU A 171 -4.96 -0.78 11.75
N GLY A 172 -6.15 -0.79 11.16
CA GLY A 172 -6.59 0.22 10.21
C GLY A 172 -6.58 1.62 10.80
N LEU A 173 -7.03 1.80 12.05
CA LEU A 173 -7.09 3.09 12.74
C LEU A 173 -5.72 3.73 12.99
N VAL A 174 -4.64 2.96 12.99
CA VAL A 174 -3.30 3.47 13.31
C VAL A 174 -2.38 3.52 12.09
N GLN A 175 -2.48 2.54 11.18
CA GLN A 175 -1.58 2.42 10.03
C GLN A 175 -1.59 3.65 9.10
N TRP A 176 -2.68 4.40 9.04
CA TRP A 176 -2.79 5.58 8.17
C TRP A 176 -2.04 6.82 8.70
N LEU A 177 -1.77 6.89 10.01
CA LEU A 177 -1.17 8.06 10.65
C LEU A 177 0.23 8.37 10.10
N THR A 178 1.06 7.33 9.93
CA THR A 178 2.41 7.47 9.35
C THR A 178 2.32 7.96 7.91
N MET A 179 1.43 7.37 7.12
CA MET A 179 1.28 7.70 5.70
C MET A 179 0.78 9.14 5.53
N ALA A 180 -0.13 9.61 6.38
CA ALA A 180 -0.58 11.00 6.39
C ALA A 180 0.58 12.00 6.58
N ARG A 181 1.49 11.72 7.51
CA ARG A 181 2.69 12.55 7.74
C ARG A 181 3.63 12.54 6.54
N ILE A 182 3.89 11.38 5.96
CA ILE A 182 4.76 11.24 4.78
C ILE A 182 4.19 12.04 3.61
N VAL A 183 2.92 11.81 3.28
CA VAL A 183 2.25 12.45 2.16
C VAL A 183 2.14 13.95 2.37
N ARG A 184 1.82 14.41 3.59
CA ARG A 184 1.87 15.85 3.93
C ARG A 184 3.23 16.46 3.58
N GLY A 185 4.32 15.81 3.98
CA GLY A 185 5.68 16.28 3.68
C GLY A 185 5.94 16.38 2.18
N GLN A 186 5.49 15.39 1.40
CA GLN A 186 5.60 15.41 -0.06
C GLN A 186 4.72 16.49 -0.69
N VAL A 187 3.49 16.68 -0.22
CA VAL A 187 2.59 17.71 -0.75
C VAL A 187 3.13 19.12 -0.46
N LEU A 188 3.74 19.35 0.71
CA LEU A 188 4.38 20.62 1.02
C LEU A 188 5.54 20.95 0.06
N SER A 189 6.29 19.94 -0.42
CA SER A 189 7.35 20.15 -1.41
C SER A 189 6.81 20.30 -2.85
N LEU A 190 5.69 19.65 -3.15
CA LEU A 190 5.08 19.67 -4.49
C LEU A 190 4.16 20.87 -4.75
N LYS A 191 3.50 21.44 -3.72
CA LYS A 191 2.46 22.48 -3.90
C LYS A 191 2.97 23.78 -4.54
N ASN A 192 4.27 24.06 -4.48
CA ASN A 192 4.91 25.25 -5.05
C ASN A 192 5.69 24.93 -6.34
N GLN A 193 5.46 23.77 -6.96
CA GLN A 193 6.09 23.40 -8.22
C GLN A 193 5.39 24.08 -9.41
N THR A 194 6.13 24.30 -10.50
CA THR A 194 5.64 25.01 -11.70
C THR A 194 4.42 24.36 -12.35
N PHE A 195 4.26 23.04 -12.26
CA PHE A 195 3.09 22.36 -12.80
C PHE A 195 1.81 22.67 -12.00
N VAL A 196 1.91 22.92 -10.70
CA VAL A 196 0.78 23.33 -9.85
C VAL A 196 0.37 24.76 -10.16
N GLU A 197 1.35 25.65 -10.33
CA GLU A 197 1.11 27.05 -10.73
C GLU A 197 0.44 27.11 -12.11
N ALA A 198 0.92 26.32 -13.07
CA ALA A 198 0.32 26.21 -14.39
C ALA A 198 -1.13 25.67 -14.33
N ALA A 199 -1.39 24.62 -13.53
CA ALA A 199 -2.74 24.09 -13.36
C ALA A 199 -3.70 25.14 -12.74
N ARG A 200 -3.21 25.92 -11.76
CA ARG A 200 -3.99 27.01 -11.15
C ARG A 200 -4.25 28.14 -12.15
N ALA A 201 -3.27 28.52 -12.97
CA ALA A 201 -3.43 29.53 -14.02
C ALA A 201 -4.44 29.11 -15.11
N LEU A 202 -4.58 27.80 -15.33
CA LEU A 202 -5.59 27.22 -16.21
C LEU A 202 -6.99 27.10 -15.56
N GLY A 203 -7.14 27.51 -14.30
CA GLY A 203 -8.42 27.52 -13.58
C GLY A 203 -8.82 26.17 -12.98
N ALA A 204 -7.87 25.25 -12.76
CA ALA A 204 -8.17 24.01 -12.04
C ALA A 204 -8.57 24.29 -10.58
N ASP A 205 -9.61 23.60 -10.10
CA ASP A 205 -10.01 23.68 -8.71
C ASP A 205 -9.00 23.00 -7.78
N ASP A 206 -8.99 23.40 -6.51
CA ASP A 206 -8.05 22.89 -5.51
C ASP A 206 -8.12 21.37 -5.35
N GLY A 207 -9.30 20.76 -5.46
CA GLY A 207 -9.48 19.31 -5.40
C GLY A 207 -8.86 18.60 -6.60
N ALA A 208 -9.08 19.11 -7.81
CA ALA A 208 -8.44 18.63 -9.02
C ALA A 208 -6.91 18.81 -8.97
N ILE A 209 -6.40 19.91 -8.43
CA ILE A 209 -4.96 20.09 -8.24
C ILE A 209 -4.42 19.00 -7.31
N VAL A 210 -5.05 18.77 -6.16
CA VAL A 210 -4.60 17.75 -5.19
C VAL A 210 -4.65 16.35 -5.77
N PHE A 211 -5.83 15.88 -6.21
CA PHE A 211 -6.03 14.46 -6.53
C PHE A 211 -5.62 14.08 -7.96
N ARG A 212 -5.60 15.02 -8.90
CA ARG A 212 -5.25 14.76 -10.31
C ARG A 212 -3.82 15.15 -10.65
N HIS A 213 -3.22 16.09 -9.93
CA HIS A 213 -1.87 16.58 -10.23
C HIS A 213 -0.88 16.26 -9.11
N ILE A 214 -1.19 16.49 -7.83
CA ILE A 214 -0.20 16.27 -6.76
C ILE A 214 -0.08 14.79 -6.39
N VAL A 215 -1.19 14.12 -6.05
CA VAL A 215 -1.18 12.72 -5.58
C VAL A 215 -0.57 11.73 -6.59
N PRO A 216 -0.77 11.88 -7.92
CA PRO A 216 -0.16 10.97 -8.89
C PRO A 216 1.33 11.24 -9.21
N ASN A 217 1.90 12.36 -8.78
CA ASN A 217 3.31 12.72 -9.02
C ASN A 217 4.23 12.10 -7.96
#